data_AF-A0A2B8A3P0-F1
#
_entry.id   AF-A0A2B8A3P0-F1
#
_cell.length_a   1.000
_cell.length_b   1.000
_cell.length_c   1.000
_cell.angle_alpha   90.00
_cell.angle_beta   90.00
_cell.angle_gamma   90.00
#
_symmetry.space_group_name_H-M   'P 1'
#
loop_
_entity.id
_entity.type
_entity.pdbx_description
1 polymer ?
#
loop_
_entity_poly.entity_id
_entity_poly.type
_entity_poly.pdbx_seq_one_letter_code
_entity_poly.pdbx_strand_id
1 'polypeptide(L)'
;MSSNFFKNFQVIGFYDVGTSWSGAPPFNSEQSVRTRVVPENGSTTPFKIVINEFSNPWLYSYGAGVRSVVLNHFMWLNVAWPVENYRTLPPRVSFGIGLDF
;
A
#
# COMPACT_ATOMS: atom_id res chain seq x y z
N MET A 1 26.13 14.37 -28.62
CA MET A 1 25.38 14.94 -27.48
C MET A 1 24.50 13.83 -26.93
N SER A 2 24.85 13.21 -25.80
CA SER A 2 23.96 12.24 -25.15
C SER A 2 23.04 13.00 -24.21
N SER A 3 21.72 12.85 -24.35
CA SER A 3 20.76 13.51 -23.46
C SER A 3 20.90 12.97 -22.04
N ASN A 4 20.92 13.86 -21.04
CA ASN A 4 20.88 13.45 -19.62
C ASN A 4 19.67 12.56 -19.31
N PHE A 5 18.59 12.68 -20.08
CA PHE A 5 17.45 11.80 -19.99
C PHE A 5 17.84 10.33 -20.28
N PHE A 6 18.41 10.05 -21.45
CA PHE A 6 18.73 8.67 -21.86
C PHE A 6 19.89 8.08 -21.05
N LYS A 7 20.81 8.91 -20.56
CA LYS A 7 21.89 8.47 -19.67
C LYS A 7 21.38 7.97 -18.31
N ASN A 8 20.29 8.56 -17.82
CA ASN A 8 19.75 8.28 -16.48
C ASN A 8 18.41 7.55 -16.51
N PHE A 9 17.91 7.17 -17.67
CA PHE A 9 16.65 6.45 -17.81
C PHE A 9 16.79 5.02 -17.27
N GLN A 10 15.95 4.66 -16.31
CA GLN A 10 15.93 3.35 -15.68
C GLN A 10 14.50 2.82 -15.64
N VAL A 11 14.36 1.53 -15.94
CA VAL A 11 13.13 0.77 -15.71
C VAL A 11 13.37 -0.13 -14.50
N ILE A 12 12.42 -0.15 -13.58
CA ILE A 12 12.51 -0.94 -12.35
C ILE A 12 11.29 -1.84 -12.19
N GLY A 13 11.51 -3.04 -11.67
CA GLY A 13 10.47 -3.87 -11.07
C GLY A 13 10.68 -3.89 -9.56
N PHE A 14 9.60 -3.93 -8.79
CA PHE A 14 9.66 -3.95 -7.33
C PHE A 14 8.60 -4.88 -6.73
N TYR A 15 8.90 -5.33 -5.51
CA TYR A 15 8.03 -6.13 -4.67
C TYR A 15 8.16 -5.61 -3.24
N ASP A 16 7.07 -5.08 -2.70
CA ASP A 16 7.03 -4.46 -1.38
C ASP A 16 6.24 -5.36 -0.43
N VAL A 17 6.72 -5.55 0.79
CA VAL A 17 6.00 -6.24 1.86
C VAL A 17 6.05 -5.37 3.10
N GLY A 18 4.89 -5.18 3.72
CA GLY A 18 4.73 -4.39 4.92
C GLY A 18 3.65 -4.95 5.82
N THR A 19 3.70 -4.55 7.07
CA THR A 19 2.68 -4.89 8.06
C THR A 19 2.46 -3.68 8.95
N SER A 20 1.21 -3.44 9.33
CA SER A 20 0.86 -2.40 10.30
C SER A 20 -0.11 -2.97 11.33
N TRP A 21 0.06 -2.54 12.58
CA TRP A 21 -0.79 -2.97 13.68
C TRP A 21 -0.90 -1.86 14.72
N SER A 22 -1.94 -1.93 15.55
CA SER A 22 -2.13 -1.07 16.70
C SER A 22 -2.20 -1.92 17.95
N GLY A 23 -1.39 -1.61 18.97
CA GLY A 23 -1.31 -2.40 20.20
C GLY A 23 -0.38 -3.62 20.07
N ALA A 24 -0.81 -4.76 20.62
CA ALA A 24 -0.02 -5.98 20.63
C ALA A 24 0.13 -6.58 19.21
N PRO A 25 1.21 -7.35 18.94
CA PRO A 25 1.47 -7.87 17.61
C PRO A 25 0.34 -8.80 17.12
N PRO A 26 -0.20 -8.61 15.90
CA PRO A 26 -1.37 -9.32 15.38
C PRO A 26 -1.02 -10.71 14.83
N PHE A 27 -0.12 -11.43 15.49
CA PHE A 27 0.28 -12.78 15.09
C PHE A 27 -0.60 -13.86 15.72
N ASN A 28 -1.48 -13.46 16.65
CA ASN A 28 -2.47 -14.33 17.29
C ASN A 28 -3.88 -13.90 16.90
N SER A 29 -4.74 -14.87 16.56
CA SER A 29 -6.11 -14.70 16.07
C SER A 29 -7.07 -14.05 17.07
N GLU A 30 -6.69 -13.98 18.35
CA GLU A 30 -7.53 -13.41 19.41
C GLU A 30 -7.47 -11.87 19.50
N GLN A 31 -6.48 -11.24 18.88
CA GLN A 31 -6.28 -9.78 18.94
C GLN A 31 -6.56 -9.12 17.58
N SER A 32 -7.82 -9.24 17.13
CA SER A 32 -8.29 -8.50 15.95
C SER A 32 -8.47 -7.02 16.27
N VAL A 33 -7.61 -6.16 15.73
CA VAL A 33 -7.68 -4.69 15.90
C VAL A 33 -8.92 -4.09 15.22
N ARG A 34 -9.44 -4.75 14.19
CA ARG A 34 -10.61 -4.30 13.44
C ARG A 34 -11.86 -5.01 13.98
N THR A 35 -12.70 -4.25 14.69
CA THR A 35 -13.99 -4.71 15.20
C THR A 35 -15.11 -3.94 14.54
N ARG A 36 -16.07 -4.64 13.95
CA ARG A 36 -17.31 -4.04 13.45
C ARG A 36 -18.43 -4.32 14.45
N VAL A 37 -19.10 -3.27 14.93
CA VAL A 37 -20.24 -3.41 15.84
C VAL A 37 -21.52 -3.37 15.02
N VAL A 38 -22.35 -4.41 15.15
CA VAL A 38 -23.68 -4.48 14.55
C VAL A 38 -24.73 -4.44 15.69
N PRO A 39 -25.78 -3.61 15.57
CA PRO A 39 -26.09 -2.71 14.45
C PRO A 39 -25.26 -1.42 14.45
N GLU A 40 -24.94 -0.94 13.24
CA GLU A 40 -24.32 0.39 13.04
C GLU A 40 -25.37 1.48 13.25
N ASN A 41 -25.14 2.40 14.19
CA ASN A 41 -25.91 3.62 14.44
C ASN A 41 -27.45 3.45 14.52
N GLY A 42 -27.96 3.27 15.74
CA GLY A 42 -29.34 3.63 16.08
C GLY A 42 -30.43 2.56 15.89
N SER A 43 -30.08 1.32 15.54
CA SER A 43 -31.08 0.24 15.47
C SER A 43 -31.42 -0.30 16.87
N THR A 44 -32.71 -0.44 17.16
CA THR A 44 -33.29 -0.83 18.45
C THR A 44 -33.25 -2.35 18.68
N THR A 45 -32.11 -3.00 18.44
CA THR A 45 -31.95 -4.44 18.71
C THR A 45 -31.37 -4.66 20.11
N PRO A 46 -31.87 -5.64 20.90
CA PRO A 46 -31.40 -5.90 22.26
C PRO A 46 -30.02 -6.57 22.33
N PHE A 47 -29.42 -6.90 21.19
CA PHE A 47 -28.13 -7.55 21.07
C PHE A 47 -27.12 -6.63 20.38
N LYS A 48 -25.88 -6.64 20.88
CA LYS A 48 -24.70 -6.01 20.29
C LYS A 48 -23.78 -7.12 19.80
N ILE A 49 -23.54 -7.18 18.49
CA ILE A 49 -22.62 -8.15 17.90
C ILE A 49 -21.31 -7.42 17.59
N VAL A 50 -20.21 -7.92 18.14
CA VAL A 50 -18.86 -7.45 17.80
C VAL A 50 -18.25 -8.47 16.84
N ILE A 51 -18.08 -8.09 15.59
CA ILE A 51 -17.45 -8.90 14.56
C ILE A 51 -15.96 -8.57 14.54
N ASN A 52 -15.12 -9.54 14.88
CA ASN A 52 -13.67 -9.44 14.72
C ASN A 52 -13.32 -9.66 13.24
N GLU A 53 -13.01 -8.58 12.53
CA GLU A 53 -12.55 -8.64 11.14
C GLU A 53 -11.03 -8.89 11.14
N PHE A 54 -10.64 -10.16 11.17
CA PHE A 54 -9.23 -10.54 11.01
C PHE A 54 -8.75 -10.06 9.63
N SER A 55 -7.90 -9.03 9.62
CA SER A 55 -7.16 -8.65 8.43
C SER A 55 -5.80 -9.33 8.48
N ASN A 56 -5.40 -9.96 7.38
CA ASN A 56 -4.04 -10.49 7.25
C ASN A 56 -3.04 -9.35 7.57
N PRO A 57 -2.15 -9.52 8.55
CA PRO A 57 -1.20 -8.46 8.91
C PRO A 57 -0.18 -8.22 7.79
N TRP A 58 -0.01 -9.16 6.87
CA TRP A 58 0.87 -9.06 5.71
C TRP A 58 0.16 -8.37 4.55
N LEU A 59 0.56 -7.14 4.30
CA LEU A 59 0.21 -6.37 3.11
C LEU A 59 1.41 -6.44 2.16
N TYR A 60 1.18 -6.73 0.89
CA TYR A 60 2.25 -6.70 -0.08
C TYR A 60 1.77 -6.07 -1.38
N SER A 61 2.71 -5.63 -2.20
CA SER A 61 2.42 -5.12 -3.53
C SER A 61 3.56 -5.44 -4.47
N TYR A 62 3.27 -5.49 -5.76
CA TYR A 62 4.28 -5.61 -6.79
C TYR A 62 4.02 -4.58 -7.87
N GLY A 63 5.06 -4.19 -8.58
CA GLY A 63 4.88 -3.15 -9.58
C GLY A 63 6.10 -2.91 -10.44
N ALA A 64 5.93 -1.91 -11.29
CA ALA A 64 6.96 -1.44 -12.19
C ALA A 64 7.00 0.07 -12.19
N GLY A 65 8.18 0.62 -12.47
CA GLY A 65 8.38 2.05 -12.52
C GLY A 65 9.43 2.45 -13.52
N VAL A 66 9.40 3.73 -13.85
CA VAL A 66 10.43 4.40 -14.65
C VAL A 66 10.94 5.61 -13.89
N ARG A 67 12.23 5.88 -14.01
CA ARG A 67 12.87 7.05 -13.40
C ARG A 67 13.96 7.59 -14.29
N SER A 68 14.11 8.91 -14.31
CA SER A 68 15.12 9.60 -15.11
C SER A 68 15.33 11.03 -14.63
N VAL A 69 16.38 11.66 -15.15
CA VAL A 69 16.62 13.10 -15.01
C VAL A 69 15.96 13.83 -16.18
N VAL A 70 14.99 14.68 -15.86
CA VAL A 70 14.27 15.52 -16.82
C VAL A 70 14.41 16.96 -16.35
N LEU A 71 14.81 17.87 -17.24
CA LEU A 71 15.00 19.29 -16.89
C LEU A 71 15.85 19.51 -15.62
N ASN A 72 16.90 18.70 -15.45
CA ASN A 72 17.79 18.75 -14.28
C ASN A 72 17.13 18.42 -12.93
N HIS A 73 15.99 17.72 -12.95
CA HIS A 73 15.31 17.19 -11.78
C HIS A 73 15.19 15.67 -11.90
N PHE A 74 15.38 14.97 -10.79
CA PHE A 74 15.16 13.53 -10.76
C PHE A 74 13.67 13.24 -10.62
N MET A 75 13.09 12.46 -11.52
CA MET A 75 11.66 12.15 -11.53
C MET A 75 11.46 10.64 -11.53
N TRP A 76 10.40 10.18 -10.85
CA TRP A 76 9.99 8.78 -10.88
C TRP A 76 8.47 8.65 -11.05
N LEU A 77 8.07 7.60 -11.76
CA LEU A 77 6.69 7.20 -11.94
C LEU A 77 6.59 5.69 -11.69
N ASN A 78 5.72 5.26 -10.79
CA ASN A 78 5.50 3.85 -10.47
C ASN A 78 4.03 3.49 -10.61
N VAL A 79 3.79 2.24 -10.99
CA VAL A 79 2.48 1.59 -10.97
C VAL A 79 2.61 0.36 -10.08
N ALA A 80 1.81 0.30 -9.02
CA ALA A 80 1.81 -0.78 -8.04
C ALA A 80 0.45 -1.48 -8.00
N TRP A 81 0.44 -2.81 -7.92
CA TRP A 81 -0.73 -3.64 -7.65
C TRP A 81 -0.69 -4.08 -6.18
N PRO A 82 -1.51 -3.47 -5.31
CA PRO A 82 -1.60 -3.88 -3.92
C PRO A 82 -2.32 -5.23 -3.82
N VAL A 83 -1.89 -6.06 -2.89
CA VAL A 83 -2.55 -7.32 -2.55
C VAL A 83 -2.89 -7.30 -1.07
N GLU A 84 -4.19 -7.38 -0.79
CA GLU A 84 -4.74 -7.40 0.57
C GLU A 84 -5.60 -8.66 0.72
N ASN A 85 -5.41 -9.42 1.79
CA ASN A 85 -6.17 -10.66 2.04
C ASN A 85 -6.20 -11.60 0.82
N TYR A 86 -5.05 -11.78 0.16
CA TYR A 86 -4.89 -12.60 -1.06
C TYR A 86 -5.67 -12.14 -2.29
N ARG A 87 -6.18 -10.90 -2.28
CA ARG A 87 -6.87 -10.30 -3.43
C ARG A 87 -6.07 -9.13 -3.96
N THR A 88 -5.82 -9.14 -5.26
CA THR A 88 -5.22 -8.01 -5.96
C THR A 88 -6.24 -6.89 -6.08
N LEU A 89 -5.88 -5.71 -5.59
CA LEU A 89 -6.66 -4.49 -5.68
C LEU A 89 -6.34 -3.71 -6.97
N PRO A 90 -7.17 -2.72 -7.35
CA PRO A 90 -6.86 -1.84 -8.47
C PRO A 90 -5.48 -1.20 -8.35
N PRO A 91 -4.76 -1.01 -9.47
CA PRO A 91 -3.42 -0.46 -9.45
C PRO A 91 -3.42 0.98 -8.94
N ARG A 92 -2.35 1.34 -8.23
CA ARG A 92 -2.09 2.70 -7.75
C ARG A 92 -0.90 3.27 -8.50
N VAL A 93 -1.08 4.47 -9.04
CA VAL A 93 -0.01 5.22 -9.70
C VAL A 93 0.59 6.19 -8.69
N SER A 94 1.92 6.18 -8.57
CA SER A 94 2.65 7.16 -7.78
C SER A 94 3.67 7.88 -8.64
N PHE A 95 3.82 9.18 -8.39
CA PHE A 95 4.75 10.04 -9.09
C PHE A 95 5.46 10.93 -8.08
N GLY A 96 6.72 11.26 -8.34
CA GLY A 96 7.42 12.23 -7.53
C GLY A 96 8.65 12.82 -8.21
N ILE A 97 9.14 13.90 -7.60
CA ILE A 97 10.23 14.73 -8.07
C ILE A 97 11.20 14.92 -6.91
N GLY A 98 12.49 14.68 -7.17
CA GLY A 98 13.60 14.96 -6.27
C GLY A 98 14.38 16.17 -6.75
N LEU A 99 14.75 17.04 -5.81
CA LEU A 99 15.78 18.03 -6.01
C LEU A 99 17.13 17.30 -5.87
N ASP A 100 17.97 17.38 -6.89
CA ASP A 100 19.34 16.84 -6.86
C ASP A 100 20.12 17.52 -5.71
N PHE A 101 20.83 16.75 -4.87
CA PHE A 101 21.66 17.24 -3.76
C PHE A 101 23.14 17.30 -4.13
#